data_AF-A0A369VUE0-F1
#
_entry.id   AF-A0A369VUE0-F1
#
_cell.length_a   1.000
_cell.length_b   1.000
_cell.length_c   1.000
_cell.angle_alpha   90.00
_cell.angle_beta   90.00
_cell.angle_gamma   90.00
#
_symmetry.space_group_name_H-M   'P 1'
#
loop_
_entity.id
_entity.type
_entity.pdbx_description
1 polymer ?
#
loop_
_entity_poly.entity_id
_entity_poly.type
_entity_poly.pdbx_seq_one_letter_code
_entity_poly.pdbx_strand_id
1 'polypeptide(L)'
;MVACSFEEQIGSSWVRSDLALDAERQATVMFHYAGGKLALIEAYMDQTSAGVVEESLVTRFGAPTHRATRAFQVQSGATFPQQEVEWTLGNRSVTLLSPDLTTRRMSVTYRDTSALAQAKARTKPADIM
;
A
#
# COMPACT_ATOMS: atom_id res chain seq x y z
N MET A 1 4.13 22.71 -12.62
CA MET A 1 3.24 22.89 -11.47
C MET A 1 3.45 21.68 -10.58
N VAL A 2 4.11 21.86 -9.44
CA VAL A 2 4.45 20.76 -8.52
C VAL A 2 3.20 20.45 -7.70
N ALA A 3 2.66 19.24 -7.84
CA ALA A 3 1.60 18.78 -6.97
C ALA A 3 2.21 18.42 -5.60
N CYS A 4 2.15 19.36 -4.66
CA CYS A 4 2.25 19.02 -3.24
C CYS A 4 0.90 18.42 -2.84
N SER A 5 0.85 17.14 -2.49
CA SER A 5 -0.34 16.58 -1.87
C SER A 5 -0.34 16.99 -0.39
N PHE A 6 -1.21 17.94 -0.03
CA PHE A 6 -1.72 18.02 1.33
C PHE A 6 -2.66 16.84 1.53
N GLU A 7 -2.27 15.86 2.35
CA GLU A 7 -3.20 14.85 2.85
C GLU A 7 -3.93 15.41 4.07
N GLU A 8 -5.19 15.78 3.84
CA GLU A 8 -6.10 16.27 4.85
C GLU A 8 -6.45 15.12 5.82
N GLN A 9 -5.90 15.17 7.04
CA GLN A 9 -6.26 14.28 8.13
C GLN A 9 -7.64 14.67 8.68
N ILE A 10 -8.70 14.08 8.15
CA ILE A 10 -10.03 14.16 8.76
C ILE A 10 -10.51 12.74 9.08
N GLY A 11 -10.39 12.36 10.37
CA GLY A 11 -10.97 11.13 10.92
C GLY A 11 -10.18 9.83 10.72
N SER A 12 -8.90 9.90 10.32
CA SER A 12 -8.00 8.76 10.17
C SER A 12 -7.02 8.64 11.34
N SER A 13 -6.90 7.45 11.91
CA SER A 13 -5.80 7.09 12.81
C SER A 13 -4.84 6.16 12.07
N TRP A 14 -3.54 6.32 12.36
CA TRP A 14 -2.48 5.48 11.83
C TRP A 14 -1.76 4.82 13.01
N VAL A 15 -1.64 3.50 12.95
CA VAL A 15 -0.91 2.72 13.94
C VAL A 15 0.29 2.10 13.24
N ARG A 16 1.49 2.44 13.70
CA ARG A 16 2.73 1.82 13.25
C ARG A 16 3.13 0.72 14.21
N SER A 17 3.49 -0.44 13.66
CA SER A 17 4.06 -1.55 14.41
C SER A 17 5.22 -2.14 13.62
N ASP A 18 6.28 -2.57 14.30
CA ASP A 18 7.34 -3.36 13.69
C ASP A 18 7.08 -4.85 14.01
N LEU A 19 7.04 -5.66 12.97
CA LEU A 19 6.74 -7.09 13.02
C LEU A 19 8.01 -7.87 12.67
N ALA A 20 8.50 -8.68 13.61
CA ALA A 20 9.50 -9.68 13.29
C ALA A 20 8.84 -10.80 12.48
N LEU A 21 9.34 -11.05 11.27
CA LEU A 21 8.88 -12.14 10.42
C LEU A 21 9.64 -13.43 10.76
N ASP A 22 10.94 -13.30 11.03
CA ASP A 22 11.82 -14.34 11.58
C ASP A 22 13.06 -13.70 12.24
N ALA A 23 14.11 -14.50 12.45
CA ALA A 23 15.36 -14.06 13.08
C ALA A 23 16.15 -13.02 12.27
N GLU A 24 15.93 -12.91 10.97
CA GLU A 24 16.72 -12.06 10.06
C GLU A 24 15.87 -11.00 9.34
N ARG A 25 14.54 -11.15 9.35
CA ARG A 25 13.61 -10.32 8.59
C ARG A 25 12.62 -9.60 9.48
N GLN A 26 12.51 -8.29 9.26
CA GLN A 26 11.56 -7.41 9.92
C GLN A 26 10.70 -6.67 8.90
N ALA A 27 9.45 -6.41 9.26
CA ALA A 27 8.53 -5.59 8.50
C ALA A 27 8.09 -4.40 9.35
N THR A 28 8.04 -3.21 8.76
CA THR A 28 7.30 -2.08 9.35
C THR A 28 5.90 -2.09 8.78
N VAL A 29 4.89 -2.20 9.63
CA VAL A 29 3.48 -2.27 9.24
C VAL A 29 2.74 -1.03 9.71
N MET A 30 1.98 -0.42 8.82
CA MET A 30 1.14 0.75 9.08
C MET A 30 -0.32 0.39 8.82
N PHE A 31 -1.17 0.58 9.82
CA PHE A 31 -2.61 0.37 9.73
C PHE A 31 -3.30 1.72 9.64
N HIS A 32 -4.13 1.89 8.63
CA HIS A 32 -4.88 3.11 8.38
C HIS A 32 -6.36 2.84 8.54
N TYR A 33 -6.99 3.60 9.43
CA TYR A 33 -8.42 3.49 9.69
C TYR A 33 -9.17 4.65 9.05
N ALA A 34 -10.35 4.37 8.49
CA ALA A 34 -11.23 5.34 7.89
C ALA A 34 -12.66 5.09 8.39
N GLY A 35 -13.27 6.10 9.04
CA GLY A 35 -14.61 5.96 9.62
C GLY A 35 -14.74 4.86 10.68
N GLY A 36 -13.64 4.57 11.41
CA GLY A 36 -13.57 3.53 12.43
C GLY A 36 -13.33 2.11 11.89
N LYS A 37 -13.15 1.93 10.59
CA LYS A 37 -12.86 0.64 9.95
C LYS A 37 -11.45 0.63 9.37
N LEU A 38 -10.79 -0.52 9.39
CA LEU A 38 -9.49 -0.68 8.73
C LEU A 38 -9.68 -0.53 7.21
N ALA A 39 -8.96 0.40 6.60
CA ALA A 39 -9.13 0.79 5.21
C ALA A 39 -7.89 0.49 4.35
N LEU A 40 -6.70 0.61 4.95
CA LEU A 40 -5.43 0.37 4.27
C LEU A 40 -4.43 -0.24 5.27
N ILE A 41 -3.65 -1.20 4.81
CA ILE A 41 -2.47 -1.73 5.51
C ILE A 41 -1.29 -1.57 4.56
N GLU A 42 -0.20 -0.99 5.04
CA GLU A 42 1.06 -0.89 4.30
C GLU A 42 2.14 -1.63 5.08
N ALA A 43 2.85 -2.55 4.44
CA ALA A 43 3.95 -3.28 5.02
C ALA A 43 5.22 -3.03 4.21
N TYR A 44 6.26 -2.52 4.86
CA TYR A 44 7.56 -2.24 4.26
C TYR A 44 8.60 -3.25 4.75
N MET A 45 9.30 -3.89 3.82
CA MET A 45 10.28 -4.94 4.10
C MET A 45 11.51 -4.77 3.21
N ASP A 46 12.58 -5.54 3.44
CA ASP A 46 13.72 -5.56 2.52
C ASP A 46 13.32 -6.20 1.18
N GLN A 47 13.75 -5.60 0.05
CA GLN A 47 13.40 -6.09 -1.29
C GLN A 47 13.91 -7.51 -1.58
N THR A 48 14.95 -7.98 -0.88
CA THR A 48 15.45 -9.36 -1.00
C THR A 48 14.38 -10.39 -0.63
N SER A 49 13.37 -10.00 0.15
CA SER A 49 12.23 -10.85 0.51
C SER A 49 11.13 -10.89 -0.57
N ALA A 50 11.24 -10.13 -1.67
CA ALA A 50 10.17 -9.99 -2.66
C ALA A 50 9.70 -11.32 -3.24
N GLY A 51 10.63 -12.22 -3.61
CA GLY A 51 10.27 -13.54 -4.16
C GLY A 51 9.47 -14.38 -3.18
N VAL A 52 9.92 -14.48 -1.93
CA VAL A 52 9.25 -15.27 -0.87
C VAL A 52 7.87 -14.69 -0.54
N VAL A 53 7.76 -13.36 -0.50
CA VAL A 53 6.49 -12.69 -0.20
C VAL A 53 5.53 -12.87 -1.36
N GLU A 54 5.99 -12.70 -2.60
CA GLU A 54 5.17 -12.92 -3.79
C GLU A 54 4.65 -14.37 -3.84
N GLU A 55 5.50 -15.36 -3.60
CA GLU A 55 5.10 -16.77 -3.51
C GLU A 55 4.07 -17.02 -2.41
N SER A 56 4.23 -16.37 -1.24
CA SER A 56 3.28 -16.45 -0.14
C SER A 56 1.92 -15.85 -0.54
N LEU A 57 1.92 -14.72 -1.24
CA LEU A 57 0.72 -14.08 -1.77
C LEU A 57 0.04 -14.93 -2.86
N VAL A 58 0.82 -15.56 -3.74
CA VAL A 58 0.31 -16.49 -4.76
C VAL A 58 -0.33 -17.71 -4.09
N THR A 59 0.34 -18.28 -3.08
CA THR A 59 -0.21 -19.39 -2.30
C THR A 59 -1.53 -19.02 -1.62
N ARG A 60 -1.65 -17.77 -1.14
CA ARG A 60 -2.82 -17.30 -0.39
C ARG A 60 -3.99 -16.88 -1.28
N PHE A 61 -3.73 -16.20 -2.38
CA PHE A 61 -4.72 -15.50 -3.20
C PHE A 61 -4.82 -16.04 -4.64
N GLY A 62 -3.95 -16.96 -5.04
CA GLY A 62 -3.84 -17.44 -6.41
C GLY A 62 -2.97 -16.54 -7.29
N ALA A 63 -3.04 -16.74 -8.61
CA ALA A 63 -2.27 -15.95 -9.56
C ALA A 63 -2.65 -14.45 -9.49
N PRO A 64 -1.68 -13.53 -9.67
CA PRO A 64 -1.96 -12.10 -9.67
C PRO A 64 -2.84 -11.72 -10.86
N THR A 65 -3.70 -10.72 -10.65
CA THR A 65 -4.56 -10.14 -11.69
C THR A 65 -3.80 -9.21 -12.62
N HIS A 66 -2.71 -8.60 -12.14
CA HIS A 66 -1.85 -7.74 -12.94
C HIS A 66 -0.38 -7.89 -12.53
N ARG A 67 0.50 -7.84 -13.52
CA ARG A 67 1.94 -7.74 -13.34
C ARG A 67 2.50 -6.77 -14.37
N ALA A 68 3.30 -5.81 -13.90
CA ALA A 68 4.01 -4.89 -14.77
C ALA A 68 5.37 -4.55 -14.19
N THR A 69 6.31 -4.20 -15.07
CA THR A 69 7.51 -3.44 -14.69
C THR A 69 7.30 -2.02 -15.17
N ARG A 70 7.28 -1.07 -14.24
CA ARG A 70 7.06 0.34 -14.53
C ARG A 70 8.35 1.11 -14.29
N ALA A 71 8.48 2.22 -15.00
CA ALA A 71 9.58 3.15 -14.84
C ALA A 71 9.12 4.22 -13.83
N PHE A 72 9.74 4.26 -12.65
CA PHE A 72 9.44 5.24 -11.60
C PHE A 72 10.52 6.33 -11.54
N GLN A 73 10.10 7.59 -11.40
CA GLN A 73 10.99 8.74 -11.31
C GLN A 73 10.53 9.65 -10.17
N VAL A 74 11.42 9.97 -9.23
CA VAL A 74 11.12 10.88 -8.11
C VAL A 74 11.23 12.32 -8.59
N GLN A 75 10.12 12.95 -9.02
CA GLN A 75 9.99 14.36 -9.45
C GLN A 75 10.90 14.85 -10.59
N SER A 76 12.21 14.62 -10.54
CA SER A 76 13.21 14.85 -11.57
C SER A 76 14.41 13.92 -11.36
N GLY A 77 15.11 13.55 -12.44
CA GLY A 77 16.34 12.74 -12.36
C GLY A 77 16.21 11.35 -12.98
N ALA A 78 16.93 10.37 -12.42
CA ALA A 78 17.01 9.02 -12.98
C ALA A 78 15.67 8.26 -12.86
N THR A 79 15.39 7.42 -13.85
CA THR A 79 14.27 6.49 -13.84
C THR A 79 14.73 5.15 -13.32
N PHE A 80 13.95 4.56 -12.42
CA PHE A 80 14.25 3.28 -11.79
C PHE A 80 13.18 2.26 -12.18
N PRO A 81 13.57 1.01 -12.51
CA PRO A 81 12.60 -0.05 -12.71
C PRO A 81 11.94 -0.39 -11.37
N GLN A 82 10.61 -0.48 -11.38
CA GLN A 82 9.80 -0.93 -10.26
C GLN A 82 8.88 -2.03 -10.74
N GLN A 83 8.94 -3.18 -10.09
CA GLN A 83 7.99 -4.26 -10.31
C GLN A 83 6.72 -3.97 -9.51
N GLU A 84 5.58 -4.07 -10.19
CA GLU A 84 4.24 -3.98 -9.61
C GLU A 84 3.50 -5.29 -9.86
N VAL A 85 3.02 -5.91 -8.78
CA VAL A 85 2.19 -7.11 -8.82
C VAL A 85 0.91 -6.84 -8.03
N GLU A 86 -0.25 -7.11 -8.62
CA GLU A 86 -1.55 -6.80 -8.02
C GLU A 86 -2.48 -8.02 -8.01
N TRP A 87 -3.24 -8.14 -6.92
CA TRP A 87 -4.36 -9.06 -6.76
C TRP A 87 -5.64 -8.27 -6.47
N THR A 88 -6.62 -8.36 -7.36
CA THR A 88 -7.97 -7.82 -7.14
C THR A 88 -8.86 -8.88 -6.49
N LEU A 89 -9.35 -8.59 -5.29
CA LEU A 89 -10.12 -9.49 -4.42
C LEU A 89 -11.52 -8.89 -4.16
N GLY A 90 -12.28 -8.67 -5.23
CA GLY A 90 -13.56 -7.96 -5.18
C GLY A 90 -13.37 -6.50 -4.77
N ASN A 91 -13.87 -6.14 -3.58
CA ASN A 91 -13.81 -4.76 -3.06
C ASN A 91 -12.45 -4.43 -2.42
N ARG A 92 -11.48 -5.33 -2.56
CA ARG A 92 -10.18 -5.25 -1.92
C ARG A 92 -9.11 -5.47 -2.96
N SER A 93 -7.94 -4.91 -2.73
CA SER A 93 -6.76 -5.20 -3.53
C SER A 93 -5.53 -5.39 -2.67
N VAL A 94 -4.60 -6.20 -3.15
CA VAL A 94 -3.25 -6.32 -2.62
C VAL A 94 -2.28 -5.92 -3.72
N THR A 95 -1.37 -5.00 -3.44
CA THR A 95 -0.34 -4.55 -4.38
C THR A 95 1.02 -4.76 -3.75
N LEU A 96 1.95 -5.36 -4.49
CA LEU A 96 3.35 -5.49 -4.14
C LEU A 96 4.17 -4.60 -5.08
N LEU A 97 5.01 -3.74 -4.50
CA LEU A 97 5.97 -2.90 -5.21
C LEU A 97 7.40 -3.26 -4.79
N SER A 98 8.28 -3.50 -5.76
CA SER A 98 9.68 -3.83 -5.49
C SER A 98 10.63 -3.38 -6.61
N PRO A 99 11.65 -2.56 -6.32
CA PRO A 99 11.81 -1.76 -5.10
C PRO A 99 10.73 -0.68 -4.98
N ASP A 100 10.46 -0.24 -3.76
CA ASP A 100 9.58 0.89 -3.48
C ASP A 100 10.37 2.21 -3.38
N LEU A 101 9.91 3.25 -4.09
CA LEU A 101 10.43 4.63 -4.07
C LEU A 101 11.96 4.76 -4.00
N THR A 102 12.68 4.17 -4.95
CA THR A 102 14.18 4.18 -5.07
C THR A 102 14.94 3.62 -3.86
N THR A 103 14.25 3.02 -2.90
CA THR A 103 14.86 2.41 -1.72
C THR A 103 15.28 0.96 -2.00
N ARG A 104 15.97 0.33 -1.03
CA ARG A 104 16.18 -1.13 -1.03
C ARG A 104 15.02 -1.88 -0.36
N ARG A 105 13.88 -1.22 -0.18
CA ARG A 105 12.70 -1.82 0.43
C ARG A 105 11.70 -2.20 -0.65
N MET A 106 10.86 -3.16 -0.33
CA MET A 106 9.61 -3.45 -1.02
C MET A 106 8.45 -2.97 -0.15
N SER A 107 7.30 -2.72 -0.77
CA SER A 107 6.05 -2.51 -0.06
C SER A 107 4.99 -3.51 -0.50
N VAL A 108 4.16 -3.91 0.46
CA VAL A 108 2.91 -4.64 0.23
C VAL A 108 1.79 -3.84 0.83
N THR A 109 0.80 -3.53 0.01
CA THR A 109 -0.32 -2.68 0.36
C THR A 109 -1.62 -3.45 0.20
N TYR A 110 -2.36 -3.61 1.28
CA TYR A 110 -3.74 -4.10 1.26
C TYR A 110 -4.69 -2.91 1.34
N ARG A 111 -5.67 -2.83 0.44
CA ARG A 111 -6.66 -1.76 0.38
C ARG A 111 -8.07 -2.32 0.39
N ASP A 112 -8.96 -1.73 1.19
CA ASP A 112 -10.41 -1.95 1.11
C ASP A 112 -11.08 -0.70 0.51
N THR A 113 -11.50 -0.81 -0.76
CA THR A 113 -12.08 0.34 -1.49
C THR A 113 -13.44 0.74 -0.93
N SER A 114 -14.18 -0.19 -0.32
CA SER A 114 -15.48 0.09 0.29
C SER A 114 -15.35 0.89 1.59
N ALA A 115 -14.34 0.58 2.42
CA ALA A 115 -14.04 1.33 3.63
C ALA A 115 -13.60 2.77 3.31
N LEU A 116 -12.74 2.94 2.29
CA LEU A 116 -12.30 4.25 1.82
C LEU A 116 -13.45 5.08 1.23
N ALA A 117 -14.34 4.46 0.45
CA ALA A 117 -15.50 5.14 -0.12
C ALA A 117 -16.48 5.62 0.97
N GLN A 118 -16.74 4.78 1.98
CA GLN A 118 -17.61 5.14 3.12
C GLN A 118 -17.04 6.29 3.94
N ALA A 119 -15.72 6.34 4.13
CA ALA A 119 -15.07 7.44 4.84
C ALA A 119 -15.21 8.76 4.09
N LYS A 120 -14.98 8.77 2.76
CA LYS A 120 -15.17 9.95 1.91
C LYS A 120 -16.63 10.44 1.87
N ALA A 121 -17.60 9.53 1.92
CA ALA A 121 -19.01 9.89 1.94
C ALA A 121 -19.42 10.56 3.28
N ARG A 122 -18.80 10.18 4.39
CA ARG A 122 -19.06 10.78 5.71
C ARG A 122 -18.39 12.15 5.91
N THR A 123 -17.33 12.46 5.17
CA THR A 123 -16.62 13.73 5.27
C THR A 123 -17.11 14.81 4.31
N LYS A 124 -18.05 14.51 3.40
CA LYS A 124 -18.79 15.58 2.73
C LYS A 124 -19.58 16.34 3.80
N PRO A 125 -19.36 17.65 3.99
CA PRO A 125 -20.24 18.43 4.84
C PRO A 125 -21.65 18.26 4.28
N ALA A 126 -22.59 17.84 5.14
CA ALA A 126 -23.98 18.12 4.86
C ALA A 126 -24.05 19.64 4.68
N ASP A 127 -24.50 20.09 3.50
CA ASP A 127 -24.75 21.49 3.21
C ASP A 127 -25.44 22.11 4.43
N ILE A 128 -24.75 23.05 5.07
CA ILE A 128 -25.32 23.92 6.09
C ILE A 128 -26.34 24.77 5.32
N MET A 129 -27.59 24.33 5.32
CA MET A 129 -28.75 25.17 5.00
C MET A 129 -29.06 26.11 6.16
#